data_AF-A0A3D3HRT0-F1
#
_entry.id   AF-A0A3D3HRT0-F1
#
_cell.length_a   1.000
_cell.length_b   1.000
_cell.length_c   1.000
_cell.angle_alpha   90.00
_cell.angle_beta   90.00
_cell.angle_gamma   90.00
#
_symmetry.space_group_name_H-M   'P 1'
#
loop_
_entity.id
_entity.type
_entity.pdbx_description
1 polymer ?
#
loop_
_entity_poly.entity_id
_entity_poly.type
_entity_poly.pdbx_seq_one_letter_code
_entity_poly.pdbx_strand_id
1 'polypeptide(L)' 'MKNNELAVLLEKPMMDIRKLETLLTTWLDAEEDTETANMISIALDYADSVQIQLADVLSGENNHG' A
#
# COMPACT_ATOMS: atom_id res chain seq x y z
N MET A 1 23.87 1.17 8.56
CA MET A 1 23.45 2.58 8.47
C MET A 1 22.44 2.83 7.36
N LYS A 2 22.60 2.25 6.15
CA LYS A 2 21.67 2.42 5.02
C LYS A 2 20.21 1.97 5.31
N ASN A 3 20.02 0.85 6.01
CA ASN A 3 18.67 0.38 6.40
C ASN A 3 17.87 1.36 7.25
N ASN A 4 18.52 2.17 8.10
CA ASN A 4 17.80 3.09 8.98
C ASN A 4 17.31 4.32 8.22
N GLU A 5 18.09 4.82 7.26
CA GLU A 5 17.70 5.94 6.40
C GLU A 5 16.60 5.53 5.43
N LEU A 6 16.68 4.32 4.85
CA LEU A 6 15.64 3.78 3.99
C LEU A 6 14.32 3.55 4.75
N ALA A 7 14.38 3.01 5.96
CA ALA A 7 13.21 2.84 6.82
C ALA A 7 12.51 4.19 7.13
N VAL A 8 13.29 5.22 7.44
CA VAL A 8 12.76 6.58 7.68
C VAL A 8 12.15 7.18 6.41
N LEU A 9 12.78 6.98 5.25
CA LEU A 9 12.26 7.48 3.97
C LEU A 9 10.96 6.77 3.54
N LEU A 10 10.80 5.49 3.90
CA LEU A 10 9.63 4.69 3.52
C LEU A 10 8.48 4.74 4.55
N GLU A 11 8.72 5.22 5.78
CA GLU A 11 7.69 5.33 6.81
C GLU A 11 6.46 6.13 6.33
N LYS A 12 6.68 7.29 5.71
CA LYS A 12 5.59 8.11 5.18
C LYS A 12 4.86 7.45 4.00
N PRO A 13 5.54 6.97 2.93
CA PRO A 13 4.90 6.20 1.86
C PRO A 13 4.04 5.02 2.36
N MET A 14 4.54 4.27 3.35
CA MET A 14 3.78 3.17 3.94
C MET A 14 2.54 3.63 4.73
N MET A 15 2.61 4.75 5.43
CA MET A 15 1.42 5.32 6.07
C MET A 15 0.42 5.84 5.05
N ASP A 16 0.90 6.47 3.98
CA ASP A 16 0.04 7.07 2.97
C ASP A 16 -0.69 5.99 2.15
N ILE A 17 -0.05 4.86 1.84
CA ILE A 17 -0.73 3.74 1.16
C ILE A 17 -1.80 3.08 2.04
N ARG A 18 -1.54 2.90 3.34
CA ARG A 18 -2.55 2.38 4.31
C ARG A 18 -3.75 3.31 4.45
N LYS A 19 -3.51 4.62 4.45
CA LYS A 19 -4.61 5.60 4.45
C LYS A 19 -5.43 5.49 3.17
N LEU A 20 -4.78 5.34 2.02
CA LEU A 20 -5.48 5.16 0.74
C LEU A 20 -6.32 3.89 0.75
N GLU A 21 -5.79 2.75 1.21
CA GLU A 21 -6.54 1.51 1.40
C GLU A 21 -7.77 1.73 2.27
N THR A 22 -7.60 2.38 3.44
CA THR A 22 -8.72 2.67 4.35
C THR A 22 -9.82 3.50 3.68
N LEU A 23 -9.44 4.52 2.92
CA LEU A 23 -10.38 5.38 2.19
C LEU A 23 -11.10 4.62 1.08
N LEU A 24 -10.37 3.80 0.31
CA LEU A 24 -10.94 3.01 -0.77
C LEU A 24 -11.87 1.91 -0.25
N THR A 25 -11.52 1.22 0.84
CA THR A 25 -12.41 0.25 1.48
C THR A 25 -13.68 0.92 2.00
N THR A 26 -13.55 2.06 2.68
CA THR A 26 -14.71 2.81 3.18
C THR A 26 -15.61 3.28 2.04
N TRP A 27 -15.02 3.69 0.90
CA TRP A 27 -15.79 4.09 -0.27
C TRP A 27 -16.47 2.86 -0.92
N LEU A 28 -15.75 1.75 -1.09
CA LEU A 28 -16.32 0.51 -1.64
C LEU A 28 -17.53 0.02 -0.84
N ASP A 29 -17.44 0.04 0.49
CA ASP A 29 -18.51 -0.38 1.40
C ASP A 29 -19.79 0.47 1.26
N ALA A 30 -19.65 1.73 0.82
CA ALA A 30 -20.74 2.67 0.66
C ALA A 30 -21.21 2.83 -0.79
N GLU A 31 -20.52 2.22 -1.76
CA GLU A 31 -20.78 2.41 -3.18
C GLU A 31 -21.93 1.49 -3.66
N GLU A 32 -22.90 2.08 -4.34
CA GLU A 32 -24.05 1.35 -4.90
C GLU A 32 -23.89 1.12 -6.42
N ASP A 33 -23.09 1.95 -7.10
CA ASP A 33 -22.81 1.79 -8.52
C ASP A 33 -21.78 0.68 -8.75
N THR A 34 -22.19 -0.35 -9.48
CA THR A 34 -21.37 -1.56 -9.70
C THR A 34 -20.11 -1.27 -10.54
N GLU A 35 -20.17 -0.34 -11.50
CA GLU A 35 -19.00 0.02 -12.29
C GLU A 35 -17.96 0.74 -11.42
N THR A 36 -18.41 1.70 -10.62
CA THR A 36 -17.57 2.43 -9.66
C THR A 36 -16.99 1.49 -8.60
N ALA A 37 -17.80 0.58 -8.03
CA ALA A 37 -17.33 -0.44 -7.09
C ALA A 37 -16.25 -1.35 -7.69
N ASN A 38 -16.37 -1.75 -8.95
CA ASN A 38 -15.34 -2.52 -9.65
C ASN A 38 -14.05 -1.70 -9.81
N MET A 39 -14.15 -0.42 -10.16
CA MET A 39 -12.98 0.46 -10.29
C MET A 39 -12.29 0.69 -8.94
N ILE A 40 -13.04 0.83 -7.85
CA ILE A 40 -12.50 0.93 -6.49
C ILE A 40 -11.80 -0.37 -6.08
N SER A 41 -12.37 -1.53 -6.42
CA SER A 41 -11.76 -2.84 -6.17
C SER A 41 -10.42 -2.98 -6.90
N ILE A 42 -10.34 -2.57 -8.17
CA ILE A 42 -9.08 -2.52 -8.93
C ILE A 42 -8.06 -1.58 -8.24
N ALA A 43 -8.52 -0.42 -7.76
CA ALA A 43 -7.64 0.52 -7.05
C ALA A 43 -7.10 -0.06 -5.73
N LEU A 44 -7.91 -0.86 -5.01
CA LEU A 44 -7.48 -1.59 -3.82
C LEU A 44 -6.39 -2.61 -4.15
N ASP A 45 -6.56 -3.39 -5.22
CA ASP A 45 -5.54 -4.36 -5.67
C ASP A 45 -4.20 -3.67 -5.98
N TYR A 46 -4.24 -2.48 -6.61
CA TYR A 46 -3.03 -1.69 -6.86
C TYR A 46 -2.41 -1.16 -5.56
N ALA A 47 -3.22 -0.72 -4.60
CA ALA A 47 -2.72 -0.21 -3.33
C ALA A 47 -2.01 -1.32 -2.52
N ASP A 48 -2.62 -2.50 -2.45
CA ASP A 48 -2.04 -3.69 -1.80
C ASP A 48 -0.71 -4.10 -2.46
N SER A 49 -0.66 -4.14 -3.80
CA SER A 49 0.57 -4.45 -4.52
C SER A 49 1.71 -3.47 -4.21
N VAL A 50 1.42 -2.18 -4.09
CA VAL A 50 2.41 -1.17 -3.69
C VAL A 50 2.85 -1.39 -2.24
N GLN A 51 1.92 -1.71 -1.33
CA GLN A 51 2.25 -1.99 0.06
C GLN A 51 3.21 -3.19 0.19
N ILE A 52 2.94 -4.28 -0.53
CA ILE A 52 3.82 -5.46 -0.57
C ILE A 52 5.21 -5.08 -1.08
N GLN A 53 5.29 -4.36 -2.20
CA GLN A 53 6.58 -3.93 -2.76
C GLN A 53 7.38 -3.06 -1.79
N LEU A 54 6.72 -2.15 -1.07
CA LEU A 54 7.37 -1.31 -0.04
C LEU A 54 7.88 -2.16 1.13
N ALA A 55 7.11 -3.16 1.57
CA ALA A 55 7.52 -4.09 2.62
C ALA A 55 8.68 -5.00 2.19
N ASP A 56 8.69 -5.44 0.94
CA ASP A 56 9.77 -6.23 0.34
C ASP A 56 11.08 -5.43 0.27
N VAL A 57 11.02 -4.16 -0.09
CA VAL A 57 12.21 -3.27 -0.08
C VAL A 57 12.77 -3.11 1.33
N LEU A 58 11.92 -3.09 2.36
CA LEU A 58 12.36 -3.01 3.76
C LEU A 58 12.90 -4.33 4.31
N SER A 59 12.40 -5.47 3.82
CA SER A 59 12.83 -6.80 4.26
C SER A 59 14.01 -7.37 3.46
N GLY A 60 14.24 -6.85 2.24
CA GLY A 60 15.17 -7.35 1.24
C GLY A 60 16.67 -7.19 1.54
N GLU A 61 17.10 -6.43 2.55
CA GLU A 61 18.52 -6.43 2.96
C GLU A 61 18.92 -7.64 3.84
N ASN A 62 17.99 -8.52 4.24
CA ASN A 62 18.31 -9.69 5.07
C ASN A 62 18.63 -11.00 4.32
N ASN A 63 18.60 -11.03 2.98
CA ASN A 63 18.74 -12.27 2.18
C ASN A 63 19.95 -12.29 1.21
N HIS A 64 20.99 -11.50 1.46
CA HIS A 64 22.29 -11.66 0.78
C HIS A 64 23.39 -11.92 1.82
N GLY A 65 23.44 -13.17 2.28
CA GLY A 65 24.52 -13.76 3.08
C GLY A 65 24.85 -15.15 2.55
#